data_AF-A0A3B5K1C0-F1
#
_entry.id   AF-A0A3B5K1C0-F1
#
_cell.length_a   1.000
_cell.length_b   1.000
_cell.length_c   1.000
_cell.angle_alpha   90.00
_cell.angle_beta   90.00
_cell.angle_gamma   90.00
#
_symmetry.space_group_name_H-M   'P 1'
#
loop_
_entity.id
_entity.type
_entity.pdbx_description
1 polymer ?
#
loop_
_entity_poly.entity_id
_entity_poly.type
_entity_poly.pdbx_seq_one_letter_code
_entity_poly.pdbx_strand_id
1 'polypeptide(L)'
;MSLNDVSKWHKRMSVVYAFGVWSMIASYAFFKYTGRYDDAPVVYKTPHSKTVIIYKKDFVPYTTRIYNFIKSFSGEPGTGDK
;
A
#
# COMPACT_ATOMS: atom_id res chain seq x y z
N MET A 1 22.39 -30.93 -16.95
CA MET A 1 21.31 -29.94 -17.19
C MET A 1 21.40 -29.56 -18.66
N SER A 2 20.34 -29.78 -19.44
CA SER A 2 20.37 -29.50 -20.89
C SER A 2 20.23 -27.99 -21.15
N LEU A 3 20.76 -27.48 -22.27
CA LEU A 3 20.63 -26.07 -22.66
C LEU A 3 19.16 -25.63 -22.76
N ASN A 4 18.27 -26.55 -23.13
CA ASN A 4 16.83 -26.31 -23.20
C ASN A 4 16.21 -26.07 -21.81
N ASP A 5 16.73 -26.75 -20.77
CA ASP A 5 16.25 -26.56 -19.40
C ASP A 5 16.69 -25.19 -18.85
N VAL A 6 17.91 -24.76 -19.17
CA VAL A 6 18.44 -23.45 -18.79
C VAL A 6 17.64 -22.31 -19.43
N SER A 7 17.33 -22.44 -20.72
CA SER A 7 16.48 -21.46 -21.43
C SER A 7 15.06 -21.39 -20.87
N LYS A 8 14.46 -22.56 -20.58
CA LYS A 8 13.12 -22.65 -19.97
C LYS A 8 13.10 -22.04 -18.56
N TRP A 9 14.14 -22.27 -17.76
CA TRP A 9 14.31 -21.66 -16.44
C TRP A 9 14.43 -20.14 -16.53
N HIS A 10 15.28 -19.64 -17.43
CA HIS A 10 15.47 -18.20 -17.61
C HIS A 10 14.18 -17.48 -18.02
N LYS A 11 13.39 -18.05 -18.93
CA LYS A 11 12.07 -17.50 -19.31
C LYS A 11 11.12 -17.43 -18.11
N ARG A 12 11.05 -18.50 -17.31
CA ARG A 12 10.20 -18.53 -16.10
C ARG A 12 10.62 -17.46 -15.09
N MET A 13 11.92 -17.35 -14.83
CA MET A 13 12.45 -16.35 -13.89
C MET A 13 12.29 -14.91 -14.42
N SER A 14 12.44 -14.70 -15.72
CA SER A 14 12.20 -13.39 -16.36
C SER A 14 10.76 -12.93 -16.20
N VAL A 15 9.79 -13.84 -16.33
CA VAL A 15 8.37 -13.52 -16.12
C VAL A 15 8.11 -13.14 -14.66
N VAL A 16 8.63 -13.92 -13.70
CA VAL A 16 8.52 -13.62 -12.25
C VAL A 16 9.11 -12.24 -11.93
N TYR A 17 10.29 -11.94 -12.48
CA TYR A 17 10.96 -10.67 -12.25
C TYR A 17 10.18 -9.50 -12.86
N ALA A 18 9.67 -9.66 -14.08
CA ALA A 18 8.84 -8.64 -14.72
C ALA A 18 7.59 -8.34 -13.88
N PHE A 19 6.86 -9.36 -13.43
CA PHE A 19 5.69 -9.16 -12.56
C PHE A 19 6.06 -8.50 -11.23
N GLY A 20 7.18 -8.87 -10.62
CA GLY A 20 7.65 -8.25 -9.38
C GLY A 20 7.98 -6.76 -9.54
N VAL A 21 8.76 -6.41 -10.57
CA VAL A 21 9.13 -5.02 -10.86
C VAL A 21 7.90 -4.19 -11.20
N TRP A 22 7.01 -4.69 -12.05
CA TRP A 22 5.79 -3.97 -12.43
C TRP A 22 4.82 -3.80 -11.25
N SER A 23 4.69 -4.79 -10.37
CA SER A 23 3.90 -4.68 -9.14
C SER A 23 4.46 -3.59 -8.21
N MET A 24 5.79 -3.53 -8.05
CA MET A 24 6.43 -2.52 -7.22
C MET A 24 6.24 -1.10 -7.80
N ILE A 25 6.39 -0.93 -9.12
CA ILE A 25 6.17 0.35 -9.81
C ILE A 25 4.69 0.77 -9.70
N ALA A 26 3.76 -0.15 -9.95
CA ALA A 26 2.33 0.11 -9.86
C ALA A 26 1.90 0.49 -8.44
N SER A 27 2.40 -0.21 -7.43
CA SER A 27 2.16 0.10 -6.02
C SER A 27 2.67 1.51 -5.67
N TYR A 28 3.91 1.84 -6.05
CA TYR A 28 4.46 3.16 -5.83
C TYR A 28 3.65 4.26 -6.53
N ALA A 29 3.26 4.05 -7.79
CA ALA A 29 2.42 4.99 -8.53
C ALA A 29 1.03 5.16 -7.89
N PHE A 30 0.41 4.06 -7.44
CA PHE A 30 -0.88 4.07 -6.77
C PHE A 30 -0.83 4.85 -5.45
N PHE A 31 0.18 4.60 -4.60
CA PHE A 31 0.36 5.36 -3.35
C PHE A 31 0.65 6.83 -3.61
N LYS A 32 1.44 7.17 -4.64
CA LYS A 32 1.70 8.56 -4.99
C LYS A 32 0.45 9.27 -5.51
N TYR A 33 -0.41 8.56 -6.23
CA TYR A 33 -1.65 9.11 -6.78
C TYR A 33 -2.74 9.28 -5.71
N THR A 34 -2.90 8.29 -4.84
CA THR A 34 -3.97 8.26 -3.81
C THR A 34 -3.56 8.84 -2.46
N GLY A 35 -2.26 9.00 -2.20
CA GLY A 35 -1.72 9.36 -0.88
C GLY A 35 -1.66 10.85 -0.55
N ARG A 36 -2.14 11.74 -1.43
CA ARG A 36 -2.31 13.17 -1.08
C ARG A 36 -3.59 13.33 -0.26
N TYR A 37 -3.49 13.01 1.02
CA TYR A 37 -4.47 13.48 1.99
C TYR A 37 -4.22 14.97 2.21
N ASP A 38 -5.25 15.80 2.02
CA ASP A 38 -5.22 17.22 2.35
C ASP A 38 -5.22 17.40 3.88
N ASP A 39 -4.11 17.05 4.50
CA ASP A 39 -3.87 17.20 5.93
C ASP A 39 -3.50 18.67 6.18
N ALA A 40 -4.50 19.56 6.26
CA ALA A 40 -4.29 20.97 6.54
C ALA A 40 -3.64 21.14 7.94
N PRO A 41 -2.43 21.72 8.04
CA PRO A 41 -1.75 21.87 9.33
C PRO A 41 -2.39 22.99 10.15
N VAL A 42 -2.75 22.69 11.40
CA VAL A 42 -3.16 23.71 12.37
C VAL A 42 -1.89 24.24 13.06
N VAL A 43 -1.54 25.50 12.80
CA VAL A 43 -0.31 26.12 13.33
C VAL A 43 -0.66 27.05 14.48
N TYR A 44 -0.19 26.70 15.67
CA TYR A 44 -0.23 27.57 16.84
C TYR A 44 1.10 28.31 16.93
N LYS A 45 1.06 29.65 16.83
CA LYS A 45 2.23 30.50 17.01
C LYS A 45 2.12 31.24 18.32
N THR A 46 3.12 31.09 19.18
CA THR A 46 3.38 31.99 20.30
C THR A 46 4.64 32.83 19.99
N PRO A 47 4.96 33.87 20.76
CA PRO A 47 6.16 34.69 20.53
C PRO A 47 7.49 33.91 20.59
N HIS A 48 7.52 32.75 21.26
CA HIS A 48 8.74 31.98 21.50
C HIS A 48 8.66 30.52 21.03
N SER A 49 7.48 30.01 20.66
CA SER A 49 7.30 28.64 20.21
C SER A 49 6.33 28.54 19.04
N LYS A 50 6.60 27.59 18.14
CA LYS A 50 5.75 27.26 17.00
C LYS A 50 5.41 25.78 17.08
N THR A 51 4.13 25.47 17.31
CA THR A 51 3.63 24.09 17.32
C THR A 51 2.80 23.86 16.05
N VAL A 52 3.18 22.85 15.28
CA VAL A 52 2.45 22.43 14.08
C VAL A 52 1.75 21.12 14.39
N ILE A 53 0.42 21.15 14.51
CA ILE A 53 -0.39 19.95 14.72
C ILE A 53 -0.98 19.55 13.37
N ILE A 54 -0.62 18.36 12.91
CA ILE A 54 -1.14 17.78 11.67
C ILE A 54 -2.20 16.76 12.08
N TYR A 55 -3.47 17.14 11.95
CA TYR A 55 -4.58 16.22 12.22
C TYR A 55 -4.96 15.50 10.92
N LYS A 56 -4.75 14.19 10.90
CA LYS A 56 -5.06 13.34 9.76
C LYS A 56 -6.44 12.71 9.97
N LYS A 57 -7.46 13.32 9.36
CA LYS A 57 -8.89 13.00 9.60
C LYS A 57 -9.22 11.51 9.44
N ASP A 58 -8.59 10.84 8.48
CA ASP A 58 -8.84 9.43 8.18
C ASP A 58 -7.67 8.52 8.62
N PHE A 59 -6.98 8.90 9.70
CA PHE A 59 -5.86 8.11 10.22
C PHE A 59 -6.32 6.87 10.95
N VAL A 60 -6.50 5.79 10.19
CA VAL A 60 -6.54 4.44 10.74
C VAL A 60 -5.10 3.99 11.04
N PRO A 61 -4.76 3.60 12.29
CA PRO A 61 -3.43 3.09 12.62
C PRO A 61 -3.01 1.98 11.65
N TYR A 62 -1.73 1.93 11.26
CA TYR A 62 -1.23 0.94 10.30
C TYR A 62 -1.58 -0.50 10.72
N THR A 63 -1.53 -0.79 12.01
CA THR A 63 -1.95 -2.07 12.60
C THR A 63 -3.41 -2.38 12.29
N THR A 64 -4.31 -1.41 12.47
CA THR A 64 -5.74 -1.54 12.18
C THR A 64 -6.00 -1.68 10.67
N ARG A 65 -5.23 -0.99 9.80
CA ARG A 65 -5.34 -1.15 8.34
C ARG A 65 -4.94 -2.57 7.89
N ILE A 66 -3.82 -3.07 8.39
CA ILE A 66 -3.33 -4.42 8.06
C ILE A 66 -4.31 -5.48 8.60
N TYR A 67 -4.80 -5.30 9.83
CA TYR A 67 -5.81 -6.17 10.42
C TYR A 67 -7.09 -6.22 9.57
N ASN A 68 -7.64 -5.06 9.19
CA ASN A 68 -8.84 -4.99 8.35
C ASN A 68 -8.61 -5.58 6.95
N PHE A 69 -7.43 -5.36 6.36
CA PHE A 69 -7.06 -5.94 5.07
C PHE A 69 -7.03 -7.47 5.16
N ILE A 70 -6.29 -8.04 6.11
CA ILE A 70 -6.22 -9.50 6.30
C ILE A 70 -7.62 -10.07 6.62
N LYS A 71 -8.38 -9.39 7.48
CA LYS A 71 -9.75 -9.77 7.82
C LYS A 71 -10.68 -9.78 6.60
N SER A 72 -10.48 -8.88 5.63
CA SER A 72 -11.29 -8.84 4.41
C SER A 72 -11.13 -10.07 3.52
N PHE A 73 -10.00 -10.78 3.61
CA PHE A 73 -9.79 -12.05 2.90
C PHE A 73 -10.32 -13.27 3.67
N SER A 74 -10.53 -13.13 4.99
CA SER A 74 -11.08 -14.18 5.84
C SER A 74 -12.57 -13.99 6.14
N GLY A 75 -13.20 -12.95 5.59
CA GLY A 75 -14.63 -12.69 5.76
C GLY A 75 -15.45 -13.63 4.89
N GLU A 76 -16.39 -14.35 5.49
CA GLU A 76 -17.35 -15.20 4.79
C GLU A 76 -18.02 -14.47 3.61
N PRO A 77 -18.19 -15.14 2.46
CA PRO A 77 -18.90 -14.59 1.32
C PRO A 77 -20.40 -14.50 1.66
N GLY A 78 -20.85 -13.31 2.07
CA GLY A 78 -22.23 -12.86 1.99
C GLY A 78 -23.29 -13.70 2.71
N THR A 79 -23.60 -13.33 3.95
CA THR A 79 -25.00 -13.40 4.40
C THR A 79 -25.70 -12.13 3.91
N GLY A 80 -26.17 -12.17 2.68
CA GLY A 80 -27.20 -11.25 2.22
C GLY A 80 -28.51 -11.66 2.87
N ASP A 81 -28.83 -11.09 4.02
CA ASP A 81 -30.15 -11.23 4.63
C ASP A 81 -30.91 -9.91 4.55
N LYS A 82 -32.19 -10.08 4.25
CA LYS A 82 -33.24 -9.13 3.86
C LYS A 82 -33.57 -8.09 4.93
#